data_AF-A0A1Y2BWJ0-F1
#
_entry.id   AF-A0A1Y2BWJ0-F1
#
_cell.length_a   1.000
_cell.length_b   1.000
_cell.length_c   1.000
_cell.angle_alpha   90.00
_cell.angle_beta   90.00
_cell.angle_gamma   90.00
#
_symmetry.space_group_name_H-M   'P 1'
#
loop_
_entity.id
_entity.type
_entity.pdbx_description
1 polymer ?
#
loop_
_entity_poly.entity_id
_entity_poly.type
_entity_poly.pdbx_seq_one_letter_code
_entity_poly.pdbx_strand_id
1 'polypeptide(L)'
;MTDIAFNPSGTEMLVISVLLGLSFIETLFLVYFIVVEETLKVGHVVTLKRISTPFNVSLFAMGLSLLSLIASEVCLLLGAQKDIVVTAEDCFFSTYQVGYIIYSYQRAKGLLSTILPTYVTLFVWSLVQISPLLFYAQVIPDAIILIDGKSTKLDEIGHIISIAGGCVLLFLDLLFLSVFIIFIYSARLPNSTKPDNRFLIVSKYGSIASLLVVLALVMFSLLSDVHEHWFISSSVFFQLLYLDLLVMKIELHRDKMGKLRSANDSTAEARRKTRSTSTRQEGEVESGDK
;
A
#
# COMPACT_ATOMS: atom_id res chain seq x y z
N MET A 1 -27.09 31.10 5.10
CA MET A 1 -26.28 30.47 4.04
C MET A 1 -27.19 30.35 2.85
N THR A 2 -26.97 31.18 1.83
CA THR A 2 -27.62 31.02 0.53
C THR A 2 -26.98 29.81 -0.13
N ASP A 3 -27.76 28.76 -0.39
CA ASP A 3 -27.37 27.64 -1.24
C ASP A 3 -27.08 28.19 -2.63
N ILE A 4 -25.82 28.57 -2.87
CA ILE A 4 -25.32 28.79 -4.22
C ILE A 4 -25.37 27.42 -4.86
N ALA A 5 -26.33 27.23 -5.78
CA ALA A 5 -26.45 26.01 -6.56
C ALA A 5 -25.11 25.76 -7.26
N PHE A 6 -24.34 24.84 -6.71
CA PHE A 6 -23.08 24.40 -7.26
C PHE A 6 -23.41 23.68 -8.58
N ASN A 7 -23.09 24.32 -9.71
CA ASN A 7 -23.25 23.72 -11.03
C ASN A 7 -21.85 23.25 -11.45
N PRO A 8 -21.47 21.99 -11.15
CA PRO A 8 -20.14 21.50 -11.46
C PRO A 8 -19.88 21.66 -12.95
N SER A 9 -18.63 22.00 -13.31
CA SER A 9 -18.31 22.00 -14.73
C SER A 9 -18.43 20.56 -15.25
N GLY A 10 -18.98 20.37 -16.46
CA GLY A 10 -19.06 19.04 -17.06
C GLY A 10 -17.69 18.34 -17.16
N THR A 11 -16.60 19.11 -17.11
CA THR A 11 -15.22 18.63 -17.10
C THR A 11 -14.85 17.98 -15.76
N GLU A 12 -15.18 18.58 -14.61
CA GLU A 12 -14.89 18.00 -13.28
C GLU A 12 -15.55 16.64 -13.12
N MET A 13 -16.84 16.56 -13.44
CA MET A 13 -17.61 15.32 -13.32
C MET A 13 -17.02 14.22 -14.22
N LEU A 14 -16.55 14.58 -15.43
CA LEU A 14 -15.88 13.65 -16.33
C LEU A 14 -14.57 13.14 -15.72
N VAL A 15 -13.72 14.04 -15.19
CA VAL A 15 -12.42 13.66 -14.59
C VAL A 15 -12.63 12.75 -13.39
N ILE A 16 -13.54 13.09 -12.47
CA ILE A 16 -13.84 12.29 -11.28
C ILE A 16 -14.41 10.92 -11.67
N SER A 17 -15.27 10.87 -12.70
CA SER A 17 -15.81 9.59 -13.22
C SER A 17 -14.71 8.70 -13.82
N VAL A 18 -13.73 9.28 -14.51
CA VAL A 18 -12.57 8.54 -15.03
C VAL A 18 -11.72 7.99 -13.88
N LEU A 19 -11.43 8.82 -12.86
CA LEU A 19 -10.69 8.38 -11.67
C LEU A 19 -11.42 7.24 -10.93
N LEU A 20 -12.74 7.35 -10.80
CA LEU A 20 -13.58 6.30 -10.19
C LEU A 20 -13.46 4.98 -10.96
N GLY A 21 -13.58 5.04 -12.28
CA GLY A 21 -13.45 3.87 -13.16
C GLY A 21 -12.08 3.22 -13.06
N LEU A 22 -11.00 4.02 -13.03
CA LEU A 22 -9.63 3.53 -12.85
C LEU A 22 -9.45 2.85 -11.47
N SER A 23 -9.92 3.47 -10.40
CA SER A 23 -9.86 2.92 -9.04
C SER A 23 -10.61 1.59 -8.90
N PHE A 24 -11.77 1.50 -9.57
CA PHE A 24 -12.55 0.26 -9.64
C PHE A 24 -11.77 -0.85 -10.37
N ILE A 25 -11.20 -0.56 -11.53
CA ILE A 25 -10.40 -1.52 -12.32
C ILE A 25 -9.18 -2.00 -11.52
N GLU A 26 -8.45 -1.10 -10.87
CA GLU A 26 -7.27 -1.46 -10.06
C GLU A 26 -7.64 -2.33 -8.86
N THR A 27 -8.76 -2.02 -8.19
CA THR A 27 -9.26 -2.83 -7.07
C THR A 27 -9.71 -4.22 -7.52
N LEU A 28 -10.42 -4.32 -8.66
CA LEU A 28 -10.77 -5.61 -9.27
C LEU A 28 -9.52 -6.41 -9.67
N PHE A 29 -8.53 -5.74 -10.27
CA PHE A 29 -7.27 -6.37 -10.63
C PHE A 29 -6.54 -6.91 -9.39
N LEU A 30 -6.52 -6.17 -8.28
CA LEU A 30 -5.93 -6.63 -7.03
C LEU A 30 -6.63 -7.91 -6.52
N VAL A 31 -7.97 -7.93 -6.53
CA VAL A 31 -8.75 -9.11 -6.12
C VAL A 31 -8.43 -10.30 -7.02
N TYR A 32 -8.45 -10.10 -8.35
CA TYR A 32 -8.05 -11.12 -9.32
C TYR A 32 -6.64 -11.64 -9.02
N PHE A 33 -5.68 -10.74 -8.81
CA PHE A 33 -4.29 -11.10 -8.55
C PHE A 33 -4.14 -11.96 -7.27
N ILE A 34 -4.79 -11.58 -6.17
CA ILE A 34 -4.75 -12.34 -4.91
C ILE A 34 -5.38 -13.73 -5.06
N VAL A 35 -6.56 -13.80 -5.67
CA VAL A 35 -7.32 -15.05 -5.77
C VAL A 35 -6.69 -15.98 -6.81
N VAL A 36 -6.41 -15.48 -8.01
CA VAL A 36 -5.99 -16.29 -9.15
C VAL A 36 -4.48 -16.49 -9.15
N GLU A 37 -3.69 -15.42 -9.17
CA GLU A 37 -2.23 -15.51 -9.31
C GLU A 37 -1.57 -16.02 -8.02
N GLU A 38 -1.93 -15.46 -6.86
CA GLU A 38 -1.26 -15.78 -5.59
C GLU A 38 -1.75 -17.10 -4.97
N THR A 39 -3.04 -17.46 -5.17
CA THR A 39 -3.64 -18.62 -4.49
C THR A 39 -3.85 -19.79 -5.45
N LEU A 40 -4.66 -19.64 -6.49
CA LEU A 40 -5.03 -20.76 -7.37
C LEU A 40 -3.84 -21.30 -8.17
N LYS A 41 -3.06 -20.43 -8.84
CA LYS A 41 -1.93 -20.86 -9.68
C LYS A 41 -0.76 -21.46 -8.90
N VAL A 42 -0.65 -21.17 -7.60
CA VAL A 42 0.36 -21.78 -6.72
C VAL A 42 -0.09 -23.18 -6.24
N GLY A 43 -1.30 -23.62 -6.58
CA GLY A 43 -1.85 -24.92 -6.17
C GLY A 43 -2.32 -24.92 -4.71
N HIS A 44 -2.63 -23.75 -4.17
CA HIS A 44 -3.09 -23.60 -2.80
C HIS A 44 -4.63 -23.63 -2.73
N VAL A 45 -5.17 -24.30 -1.72
CA VAL A 45 -6.61 -24.23 -1.42
C VAL A 45 -6.97 -22.80 -1.01
N VAL A 46 -8.01 -22.24 -1.65
CA VAL A 46 -8.53 -20.90 -1.37
C VAL A 46 -9.16 -20.92 0.01
N THR A 47 -8.46 -20.33 0.98
CA THR A 47 -8.93 -20.17 2.35
C THR A 47 -8.82 -18.70 2.74
N LEU A 48 -9.79 -18.18 3.49
CA LEU A 48 -9.80 -16.78 3.93
C LEU A 48 -8.48 -16.38 4.62
N LYS A 49 -7.99 -17.25 5.52
CA LYS A 49 -6.71 -17.07 6.21
C LYS A 49 -5.51 -16.90 5.27
N ARG A 50 -5.53 -17.55 4.10
CA ARG A 50 -4.44 -17.49 3.13
C ARG A 50 -4.52 -16.23 2.26
N ILE A 51 -5.71 -15.80 1.88
CA ILE A 51 -5.89 -14.57 1.10
C ILE A 51 -5.72 -13.31 1.97
N SER A 52 -6.09 -13.38 3.25
CA SER A 52 -6.03 -12.27 4.22
C SER A 52 -4.66 -12.13 4.89
N THR A 53 -3.59 -12.11 4.09
CA THR A 53 -2.28 -11.69 4.62
C THR A 53 -2.34 -10.21 5.02
N PRO A 54 -1.56 -9.74 6.02
CA PRO A 54 -1.56 -8.33 6.41
C PRO A 54 -1.28 -7.39 5.23
N PHE A 55 -0.44 -7.83 4.29
CA PHE A 55 -0.12 -7.11 3.07
C PHE A 55 -1.34 -6.99 2.13
N ASN A 56 -2.07 -8.08 1.95
CA ASN A 56 -3.27 -8.14 1.11
C ASN A 56 -4.42 -7.33 1.70
N VAL A 57 -4.65 -7.47 3.02
CA VAL A 57 -5.70 -6.75 3.74
C VAL A 57 -5.46 -5.25 3.69
N SER A 58 -4.22 -4.79 3.94
CA SER A 58 -3.90 -3.36 3.90
C SER A 58 -4.07 -2.78 2.51
N LEU A 59 -3.57 -3.46 1.47
CA LEU A 59 -3.69 -2.98 0.09
C LEU A 59 -5.15 -2.99 -0.39
N PHE A 60 -5.92 -4.02 -0.03
CA PHE A 60 -7.36 -4.07 -0.34
C PHE A 60 -8.14 -2.96 0.38
N ALA A 61 -7.83 -2.71 1.66
CA ALA A 61 -8.44 -1.62 2.42
C ALA A 61 -8.12 -0.26 1.79
N MET A 62 -6.89 -0.03 1.33
CA MET A 62 -6.51 1.19 0.60
C MET A 62 -7.32 1.33 -0.69
N GLY A 63 -7.38 0.30 -1.54
CA GLY A 63 -8.12 0.35 -2.80
C GLY A 63 -9.60 0.62 -2.61
N LEU A 64 -10.23 -0.09 -1.66
CA LEU A 64 -11.65 0.12 -1.34
C LEU A 64 -11.91 1.52 -0.77
N SER A 65 -11.00 2.04 0.06
CA SER A 65 -11.12 3.38 0.63
C SER A 65 -10.98 4.45 -0.43
N LEU A 66 -10.01 4.32 -1.36
CA LEU A 66 -9.83 5.25 -2.47
C LEU A 66 -11.04 5.24 -3.41
N LEU A 67 -11.57 4.06 -3.74
CA LEU A 67 -12.80 3.92 -4.52
C LEU A 67 -13.98 4.61 -3.83
N SER A 68 -14.12 4.42 -2.52
CA SER A 68 -15.22 4.99 -1.74
C SER A 68 -15.08 6.51 -1.57
N LEU A 69 -13.85 7.01 -1.44
CA LEU A 69 -13.53 8.44 -1.38
C LEU A 69 -13.97 9.13 -2.68
N ILE A 70 -13.55 8.61 -3.84
CA ILE A 70 -13.93 9.18 -5.15
C ILE A 70 -15.45 9.05 -5.39
N ALA A 71 -16.07 7.95 -4.95
CA ALA A 71 -17.51 7.77 -5.05
C ALA A 71 -18.29 8.76 -4.18
N SER A 72 -17.76 9.13 -3.01
CA SER A 72 -18.38 10.10 -2.10
C SER A 72 -18.41 11.49 -2.72
N GLU A 73 -17.35 11.90 -3.42
CA GLU A 73 -17.33 13.14 -4.18
C GLU A 73 -18.37 13.14 -5.31
N VAL A 74 -18.53 12.02 -6.04
CA VAL A 74 -19.62 11.91 -7.03
C VAL A 74 -20.98 12.09 -6.37
N CYS A 75 -21.20 11.53 -5.17
CA CYS A 75 -22.44 11.75 -4.41
C CYS A 75 -22.62 13.23 -4.04
N LEU A 76 -21.56 13.94 -3.63
CA LEU A 76 -21.60 15.37 -3.35
C LEU A 76 -22.02 16.17 -4.59
N LEU A 77 -21.43 15.87 -5.74
CA LEU A 77 -21.76 16.50 -7.04
C LEU A 77 -23.21 16.22 -7.48
N LEU A 78 -23.80 15.11 -7.05
CA LEU A 78 -25.20 14.75 -7.29
C LEU A 78 -26.17 15.36 -6.27
N GLY A 79 -25.69 16.18 -5.34
CA GLY A 79 -26.50 16.90 -4.35
C GLY A 79 -26.72 16.14 -3.04
N ALA A 80 -25.86 15.17 -2.69
CA ALA A 80 -25.86 14.60 -1.35
C ALA A 80 -25.54 15.67 -0.29
N GLN A 81 -26.02 15.45 0.95
CA GLN A 81 -25.77 16.37 2.05
C GLN A 81 -24.28 16.45 2.37
N LYS A 82 -23.71 17.67 2.29
CA LYS A 82 -22.29 17.93 2.46
C LYS A 82 -21.70 17.32 3.73
N ASP A 83 -22.33 17.54 4.88
CA ASP A 83 -21.79 17.08 6.17
C ASP A 83 -21.66 15.55 6.26
N ILE A 84 -22.60 14.83 5.63
CA ILE A 84 -22.56 13.35 5.56
C ILE A 84 -21.39 12.92 4.67
N VAL A 85 -21.23 13.57 3.51
CA VAL A 85 -20.15 13.24 2.58
C VAL A 85 -18.79 13.52 3.19
N VAL A 86 -18.56 14.72 3.75
CA VAL A 86 -17.29 15.09 4.39
C VAL A 86 -16.92 14.09 5.49
N THR A 87 -17.86 13.78 6.39
CA THR A 87 -17.62 12.77 7.45
C THR A 87 -17.23 11.40 6.88
N ALA A 88 -17.87 10.98 5.79
CA ALA A 88 -17.55 9.72 5.12
C ALA A 88 -16.18 9.76 4.43
N GLU A 89 -15.85 10.87 3.77
CA GLU A 89 -14.55 11.10 3.15
C GLU A 89 -13.43 11.04 4.18
N ASP A 90 -13.59 11.68 5.35
CA ASP A 90 -12.60 11.62 6.42
C ASP A 90 -12.44 10.20 6.97
N CYS A 91 -13.52 9.40 7.03
CA CYS A 91 -13.43 7.98 7.38
C CYS A 91 -12.62 7.19 6.33
N PHE A 92 -12.90 7.37 5.05
CA PHE A 92 -12.22 6.68 3.97
C PHE A 92 -10.76 7.11 3.86
N PHE A 93 -10.49 8.40 3.98
CA PHE A 93 -9.15 8.96 4.00
C PHE A 93 -8.33 8.43 5.17
N SER A 94 -8.90 8.39 6.37
CA SER A 94 -8.26 7.80 7.55
C SER A 94 -7.96 6.31 7.33
N THR A 95 -8.90 5.56 6.75
CA THR A 95 -8.72 4.13 6.42
C THR A 95 -7.59 3.94 5.41
N TYR A 96 -7.51 4.80 4.41
CA TYR A 96 -6.44 4.80 3.41
C TYR A 96 -5.07 5.05 4.07
N GLN A 97 -4.94 6.06 4.91
CA GLN A 97 -3.70 6.40 5.63
C GLN A 97 -3.25 5.27 6.58
N VAL A 98 -4.18 4.68 7.32
CA VAL A 98 -3.90 3.51 8.19
C VAL A 98 -3.42 2.33 7.36
N GLY A 99 -4.13 1.99 6.29
CA GLY A 99 -3.76 0.93 5.36
C GLY A 99 -2.35 1.17 4.78
N TYR A 100 -2.06 2.42 4.37
CA TYR A 100 -0.76 2.81 3.85
C TYR A 100 0.37 2.62 4.85
N ILE A 101 0.23 3.10 6.09
CA ILE A 101 1.29 2.99 7.11
C ILE A 101 1.51 1.54 7.53
N ILE A 102 0.44 0.76 7.71
CA ILE A 102 0.58 -0.67 8.02
C ILE A 102 1.29 -1.38 6.87
N TYR A 103 0.88 -1.13 5.63
CA TYR A 103 1.51 -1.71 4.46
C TYR A 103 3.00 -1.32 4.34
N SER A 104 3.30 -0.04 4.51
CA SER A 104 4.65 0.53 4.46
C SER A 104 5.57 -0.05 5.52
N TYR A 105 5.07 -0.23 6.74
CA TYR A 105 5.82 -0.91 7.78
C TYR A 105 6.04 -2.40 7.46
N GLN A 106 5.00 -3.13 7.03
CA GLN A 106 5.11 -4.56 6.74
C GLN A 106 6.14 -4.88 5.65
N ARG A 107 6.28 -3.98 4.65
CA ARG A 107 7.33 -4.10 3.61
C ARG A 107 8.72 -3.73 4.14
N ALA A 108 8.82 -2.67 4.95
CA ALA A 108 10.11 -2.12 5.39
C ALA A 108 10.71 -2.86 6.61
N LYS A 109 9.91 -3.58 7.40
CA LYS A 109 10.36 -4.16 8.69
C LYS A 109 11.66 -4.97 8.64
N GLY A 110 11.88 -5.75 7.58
CA GLY A 110 13.10 -6.54 7.42
C GLY A 110 14.35 -5.68 7.14
N LEU A 111 14.17 -4.57 6.42
CA LEU A 111 15.23 -3.59 6.20
C LEU A 111 15.50 -2.76 7.46
N LEU A 112 14.43 -2.34 8.15
CA LEU A 112 14.53 -1.59 9.40
C LEU A 112 15.32 -2.38 10.45
N SER A 113 15.02 -3.66 10.65
CA SER A 113 15.73 -4.51 11.60
C SER A 113 17.19 -4.79 11.22
N THR A 114 17.56 -4.57 9.95
CA THR A 114 18.93 -4.79 9.46
C THR A 114 19.78 -3.53 9.56
N ILE A 115 19.18 -2.36 9.31
CA ILE A 115 19.90 -1.08 9.19
C ILE A 115 19.82 -0.26 10.47
N LEU A 116 18.67 -0.26 11.14
CA LEU A 116 18.44 0.59 12.30
C LEU A 116 18.62 -0.19 13.61
N PRO A 117 19.00 0.50 14.69
CA PRO A 117 18.99 -0.08 16.03
C PRO A 117 17.59 -0.59 16.43
N THR A 118 17.57 -1.62 17.28
CA THR A 118 16.33 -2.26 17.75
C THR A 118 15.35 -1.27 18.38
N TYR A 119 15.84 -0.30 19.15
CA TYR A 119 14.98 0.70 19.81
C TYR A 119 14.22 1.58 18.81
N VAL A 120 14.84 1.94 17.68
CA VAL A 120 14.18 2.71 16.60
C VAL A 120 13.11 1.85 15.94
N THR A 121 13.40 0.57 15.70
CA THR A 121 12.43 -0.36 15.10
C THR A 121 11.22 -0.56 16.01
N LEU A 122 11.42 -0.65 17.33
CA LEU A 122 10.34 -0.73 18.32
C LEU A 122 9.51 0.56 18.40
N PHE A 123 10.17 1.73 18.31
CA PHE A 123 9.48 3.01 18.24
C PHE A 123 8.59 3.11 17.01
N VAL A 124 9.12 2.81 15.82
CA VAL A 124 8.34 2.78 14.57
C VAL A 124 7.18 1.81 14.66
N TRP A 125 7.40 0.61 15.20
CA TRP A 125 6.32 -0.36 15.41
C TRP A 125 5.22 0.20 16.31
N SER A 126 5.59 0.87 17.41
CA SER A 126 4.64 1.50 18.33
C SER A 126 3.82 2.60 17.66
N LEU A 127 4.46 3.44 16.83
CA LEU A 127 3.76 4.44 16.02
C LEU A 127 2.74 3.81 15.07
N VAL A 128 3.11 2.71 14.40
CA VAL A 128 2.23 1.98 13.49
C VAL A 128 1.02 1.37 14.24
N GLN A 129 1.20 0.92 15.49
CA GLN A 129 0.08 0.42 16.31
C GLN A 129 -0.87 1.53 16.77
N ILE A 130 -0.33 2.72 17.06
CA ILE A 130 -1.12 3.89 17.52
C ILE A 130 -1.77 4.64 16.34
N SER A 131 -1.25 4.46 15.14
CA SER A 131 -1.69 5.22 13.96
C SER A 131 -3.21 5.15 13.68
N PRO A 132 -3.94 4.04 13.89
CA PRO A 132 -5.39 4.05 13.72
C PRO A 132 -6.08 5.05 14.65
N LEU A 133 -5.68 5.11 15.91
CA LEU A 133 -6.26 6.09 16.85
C LEU A 133 -5.95 7.52 16.39
N LEU A 134 -4.72 7.78 15.94
CA LEU A 134 -4.30 9.10 15.50
C LEU A 134 -5.07 9.58 14.26
N PHE A 135 -5.20 8.73 13.23
CA PHE A 135 -5.86 9.12 11.98
C PHE A 135 -7.37 9.21 12.15
N TYR A 136 -8.00 8.26 12.82
CA TYR A 136 -9.45 8.33 13.06
C TYR A 136 -9.86 9.43 14.05
N ALA A 137 -8.92 10.00 14.83
CA ALA A 137 -9.22 11.15 15.66
C ALA A 137 -9.69 12.36 14.84
N GLN A 138 -9.27 12.49 13.57
CA GLN A 138 -9.68 13.60 12.71
C GLN A 138 -11.14 13.51 12.28
N VAL A 139 -11.77 12.32 12.35
CA VAL A 139 -13.19 12.10 12.01
C VAL A 139 -14.12 12.59 13.13
N ILE A 140 -13.61 12.69 14.36
CA ILE A 140 -14.44 12.98 15.55
C ILE A 140 -15.12 14.36 15.43
N PRO A 141 -14.42 15.46 15.06
CA PRO A 141 -15.05 16.76 14.88
C PRO A 141 -16.18 16.74 13.85
N ASP A 142 -15.98 16.14 12.67
CA ASP A 142 -16.99 16.09 11.61
C ASP A 142 -18.21 15.26 12.01
N ALA A 143 -17.99 14.15 12.72
CA ALA A 143 -19.08 13.36 13.29
C ALA A 143 -19.90 14.14 14.32
N ILE A 144 -19.27 15.01 15.13
CA ILE A 144 -19.99 15.88 16.08
C ILE A 144 -20.75 16.96 15.33
N ILE A 145 -20.15 17.59 14.31
CA ILE A 145 -20.81 18.61 13.48
C ILE A 145 -22.04 18.03 12.78
N LEU A 146 -21.95 16.80 12.27
CA LEU A 146 -23.06 16.10 11.64
C LEU A 146 -24.26 15.90 12.59
N ILE A 147 -24.00 15.73 13.89
CA ILE A 147 -25.05 15.48 14.90
C ILE A 147 -25.61 16.79 15.49
N ASP A 148 -24.73 17.73 15.87
CA ASP A 148 -25.09 18.95 16.62
C ASP A 148 -25.35 20.16 15.70
N GLY A 149 -24.91 20.07 14.44
CA GLY A 149 -25.23 21.01 13.36
C GLY A 149 -24.42 22.30 13.34
N LYS A 150 -23.55 22.62 14.32
CA LYS A 150 -22.70 23.84 14.31
C LYS A 150 -21.45 23.73 15.20
N SER A 151 -20.25 23.98 14.66
CA SER A 151 -19.16 24.68 15.37
C SER A 151 -17.96 24.94 14.45
N THR A 152 -17.68 26.21 14.13
CA THR A 152 -16.45 26.59 13.39
C THR A 152 -15.16 26.21 14.14
N LYS A 153 -15.22 26.06 15.47
CA LYS A 153 -14.08 25.62 16.28
C LYS A 153 -13.80 24.13 16.11
N LEU A 154 -14.82 23.32 15.82
CA LEU A 154 -14.62 21.89 15.60
C LEU A 154 -13.91 21.65 14.25
N ASP A 155 -14.26 22.41 13.21
CA ASP A 155 -13.55 22.40 11.92
C ASP A 155 -12.05 22.70 12.10
N GLU A 156 -11.72 23.77 12.84
CA GLU A 156 -10.33 24.13 13.15
C GLU A 156 -9.58 23.00 13.87
N ILE A 157 -10.23 22.33 14.83
CA ILE A 157 -9.66 21.19 15.54
C ILE A 157 -9.44 20.01 14.58
N GLY A 158 -10.41 19.70 13.71
CA GLY A 158 -10.29 18.65 12.69
C GLY A 158 -9.09 18.88 11.78
N HIS A 159 -8.91 20.11 11.29
CA HIS A 159 -7.75 20.49 10.48
C HIS A 159 -6.42 20.33 11.24
N ILE A 160 -6.34 20.75 12.51
CA ILE A 160 -5.13 20.58 13.31
C ILE A 160 -4.78 19.11 13.49
N ILE A 161 -5.77 18.25 13.76
CA ILE A 161 -5.56 16.81 13.93
C ILE A 161 -5.10 16.19 12.59
N SER A 162 -5.72 16.57 11.47
CA SER A 162 -5.35 16.11 10.14
C SER A 162 -3.92 16.51 9.76
N ILE A 163 -3.52 17.76 10.04
CA ILE A 163 -2.14 18.22 9.85
C ILE A 163 -1.16 17.41 10.71
N ALA A 164 -1.50 17.15 11.98
CA ALA A 164 -0.67 16.33 12.85
C ALA A 164 -0.52 14.90 12.31
N GLY A 165 -1.61 14.30 11.82
CA GLY A 165 -1.60 13.00 11.14
C GLY A 165 -0.71 13.00 9.90
N GLY A 166 -0.84 14.01 9.04
CA GLY A 166 0.00 14.21 7.85
C GLY A 166 1.48 14.34 8.19
N CYS A 167 1.83 15.09 9.24
CA CYS A 167 3.21 15.21 9.74
C CYS A 167 3.79 13.86 10.20
N VAL A 168 2.99 13.05 10.90
CA VAL A 168 3.43 11.70 11.33
C VAL A 168 3.65 10.78 10.14
N LEU A 169 2.75 10.81 9.15
CA LEU A 169 2.87 10.04 7.92
C LEU A 169 4.12 10.45 7.12
N LEU A 170 4.35 11.76 6.95
CA LEU A 170 5.54 12.28 6.29
C LEU A 170 6.83 11.90 7.03
N PHE A 171 6.84 12.00 8.37
CA PHE A 171 7.98 11.58 9.17
C PHE A 171 8.33 10.10 8.96
N LEU A 172 7.33 9.22 8.95
CA LEU A 172 7.53 7.79 8.70
C LEU A 172 8.06 7.53 7.29
N ASP A 173 7.55 8.23 6.27
CA ASP A 173 8.02 8.08 4.90
C ASP A 173 9.45 8.58 4.72
N LEU A 174 9.83 9.70 5.33
CA LEU A 174 11.21 10.18 5.32
C LEU A 174 12.16 9.20 6.02
N LEU A 175 11.71 8.57 7.12
CA LEU A 175 12.47 7.52 7.80
C LEU A 175 12.64 6.29 6.90
N PHE A 176 11.58 5.81 6.26
CA PHE A 176 11.64 4.67 5.34
C PHE A 176 12.50 4.97 4.11
N LEU A 177 12.35 6.14 3.51
CA LEU A 177 13.15 6.60 2.38
C LEU A 177 14.64 6.63 2.74
N SER A 178 14.98 7.15 3.92
CA SER A 178 16.36 7.17 4.42
C SER A 178 16.95 5.76 4.50
N VAL A 179 16.17 4.81 5.03
CA VAL A 179 16.56 3.39 5.13
C VAL A 179 16.71 2.76 3.76
N PHE A 180 15.82 3.04 2.81
CA PHE A 180 15.91 2.54 1.43
C PHE A 180 17.15 3.07 0.71
N ILE A 181 17.47 4.36 0.87
CA ILE A 181 18.66 4.98 0.28
C ILE A 181 19.94 4.36 0.86
N ILE A 182 20.02 4.23 2.18
CA ILE A 182 21.16 3.59 2.85
C ILE A 182 21.32 2.15 2.35
N PHE A 183 20.23 1.38 2.27
CA PHE A 183 20.26 0.02 1.74
C PHE A 183 20.80 -0.05 0.31
N ILE A 184 20.26 0.77 -0.60
CA ILE A 184 20.67 0.79 -2.01
C ILE A 184 22.15 1.17 -2.13
N TYR A 185 22.62 2.12 -1.32
CA TYR A 185 24.02 2.53 -1.32
C TYR A 185 24.93 1.39 -0.84
N SER A 186 24.59 0.77 0.30
CA SER A 186 25.35 -0.36 0.84
C SER A 186 25.40 -1.56 -0.11
N ALA A 187 24.30 -1.82 -0.83
CA ALA A 187 24.18 -2.90 -1.82
C ALA A 187 25.07 -2.70 -3.07
N ARG A 188 25.56 -1.48 -3.33
CA ARG A 188 26.46 -1.18 -4.46
C ARG A 188 27.93 -1.33 -4.12
N LEU A 189 28.28 -1.52 -2.84
CA LEU A 189 29.68 -1.67 -2.44
C LEU A 189 30.24 -3.01 -2.93
N PRO A 190 31.45 -3.03 -3.52
CA PRO A 190 32.03 -4.22 -4.15
C PRO A 190 32.26 -5.39 -3.20
N ASN A 191 32.37 -5.11 -1.90
CA ASN A 191 32.58 -6.12 -0.85
C ASN A 191 31.26 -6.59 -0.20
N SER A 192 30.10 -6.10 -0.65
CA SER A 192 28.83 -6.50 -0.07
C SER A 192 28.40 -7.88 -0.58
N THR A 193 27.85 -8.70 0.33
CA THR A 193 27.17 -9.94 -0.07
C THR A 193 26.02 -9.57 -1.00
N LYS A 194 25.82 -10.33 -2.09
CA LYS A 194 24.74 -10.07 -3.05
C LYS A 194 23.42 -9.83 -2.30
N PRO A 195 22.81 -8.65 -2.39
CA PRO A 195 21.59 -8.33 -1.66
C PRO A 195 20.44 -9.21 -2.15
N ASP A 196 19.50 -9.53 -1.25
CA ASP A 196 18.27 -10.20 -1.66
C ASP A 196 17.50 -9.29 -2.62
N ASN A 197 17.21 -9.79 -3.82
CA ASN A 197 16.46 -9.09 -4.86
C ASN A 197 15.11 -8.54 -4.34
N ARG A 198 14.50 -9.24 -3.38
CA ARG A 198 13.28 -8.79 -2.71
C ARG A 198 13.44 -7.40 -2.09
N PHE A 199 14.56 -7.16 -1.40
CA PHE A 199 14.80 -5.87 -0.76
C PHE A 199 15.10 -4.77 -1.77
N LEU A 200 15.74 -5.10 -2.91
CA LEU A 200 15.92 -4.14 -4.01
C LEU A 200 14.59 -3.70 -4.60
N ILE A 201 13.66 -4.64 -4.82
CA ILE A 201 12.30 -4.35 -5.29
C ILE A 201 11.60 -3.43 -4.28
N VAL A 202 11.57 -3.80 -3.00
CA VAL A 202 10.91 -2.98 -1.95
C VAL A 202 11.50 -1.57 -1.87
N SER A 203 12.83 -1.44 -1.88
CA SER A 203 13.47 -0.12 -1.78
C SER A 203 13.22 0.75 -3.01
N LYS A 204 13.19 0.18 -4.21
CA LYS A 204 12.89 0.92 -5.46
C LYS A 204 11.48 1.50 -5.43
N TYR A 205 10.45 0.65 -5.29
CA TYR A 205 9.06 1.09 -5.30
C TYR A 205 8.72 1.89 -4.04
N GLY A 206 9.27 1.51 -2.88
CA GLY A 206 9.11 2.27 -1.63
C GLY A 206 9.63 3.71 -1.72
N SER A 207 10.72 3.95 -2.47
CA SER A 207 11.23 5.31 -2.69
C SER A 207 10.30 6.13 -3.60
N ILE A 208 9.74 5.51 -4.65
CA ILE A 208 8.76 6.15 -5.53
C ILE A 208 7.48 6.49 -4.75
N ALA A 209 6.95 5.54 -3.97
CA ALA A 209 5.80 5.77 -3.10
C ALA A 209 6.01 6.95 -2.14
N SER A 210 7.17 7.02 -1.47
CA SER A 210 7.49 8.13 -0.55
C SER A 210 7.54 9.47 -1.29
N LEU A 211 8.10 9.50 -2.50
CA LEU A 211 8.12 10.70 -3.35
C LEU A 211 6.70 11.13 -3.75
N LEU A 212 5.84 10.18 -4.15
CA LEU A 212 4.45 10.46 -4.50
C LEU A 212 3.67 11.06 -3.33
N VAL A 213 3.89 10.58 -2.10
CA VAL A 213 3.27 11.16 -0.89
C VAL A 213 3.73 12.59 -0.66
N VAL A 214 5.04 12.87 -0.77
CA VAL A 214 5.57 14.23 -0.64
C VAL A 214 4.96 15.16 -1.69
N LEU A 215 4.88 14.71 -2.95
CA LEU A 215 4.27 15.47 -4.04
C LEU A 215 2.77 15.70 -3.80
N ALA A 216 2.04 14.71 -3.29
CA ALA A 216 0.64 14.85 -2.93
C ALA A 216 0.43 15.95 -1.88
N LEU A 217 1.27 15.98 -0.84
CA LEU A 217 1.20 17.01 0.21
C LEU A 217 1.54 18.42 -0.32
N VAL A 218 2.54 18.53 -1.20
CA VAL A 218 2.89 19.80 -1.84
C VAL A 218 1.73 20.30 -2.70
N MET A 219 1.13 19.42 -3.52
CA MET A 219 0.02 19.78 -4.39
C MET A 219 -1.25 20.12 -3.60
N PHE A 220 -1.53 19.39 -2.53
CA PHE A 220 -2.59 19.72 -1.58
C PHE A 220 -2.40 21.13 -1.01
N SER A 221 -1.20 21.45 -0.54
CA SER A 221 -0.88 22.79 -0.01
C SER A 221 -1.09 23.89 -1.06
N LEU A 222 -0.57 23.68 -2.28
CA LEU A 222 -0.65 24.66 -3.37
C LEU A 222 -2.06 24.87 -3.92
N LEU A 223 -2.94 23.87 -3.83
CA LEU A 223 -4.29 23.90 -4.41
C LEU A 223 -5.40 24.01 -3.35
N SER A 224 -5.03 24.19 -2.07
CA SER A 224 -5.95 24.16 -0.93
C SER A 224 -7.07 25.21 -0.99
N ASP A 225 -6.88 26.30 -1.75
CA ASP A 225 -7.86 27.38 -1.91
C ASP A 225 -9.15 26.94 -2.63
N VAL A 226 -9.11 25.90 -3.48
CA VAL A 226 -10.26 25.45 -4.28
C VAL A 226 -10.48 23.96 -4.06
N HIS A 227 -11.63 23.60 -3.50
CA HIS A 227 -11.93 22.23 -3.08
C HIS A 227 -11.72 21.19 -4.20
N GLU A 228 -12.33 21.45 -5.35
CA GLU A 228 -12.24 20.59 -6.53
C GLU A 228 -10.80 20.35 -6.98
N HIS A 229 -9.98 21.40 -7.00
CA HIS A 229 -8.61 21.32 -7.49
C HIS A 229 -7.73 20.47 -6.58
N TRP A 230 -7.78 20.69 -5.26
CA TRP A 230 -6.98 19.88 -4.35
C TRP A 230 -7.52 18.44 -4.26
N PHE A 231 -8.83 18.23 -4.34
CA PHE A 231 -9.43 16.89 -4.30
C PHE A 231 -9.00 16.06 -5.52
N ILE A 232 -9.17 16.61 -6.73
CA ILE A 232 -8.76 15.95 -7.98
C ILE A 232 -7.26 15.69 -7.97
N SER A 233 -6.45 16.69 -7.59
CA SER A 233 -5.00 16.53 -7.56
C SER A 233 -4.57 15.45 -6.58
N SER A 234 -5.09 15.47 -5.35
CA SER A 234 -4.78 14.47 -4.32
C SER A 234 -5.21 13.08 -4.74
N SER A 235 -6.40 12.95 -5.33
CA SER A 235 -6.92 11.68 -5.87
C SER A 235 -6.01 11.09 -6.95
N VAL A 236 -5.48 11.92 -7.86
CA VAL A 236 -4.50 11.47 -8.87
C VAL A 236 -3.24 10.92 -8.20
N PHE A 237 -2.70 11.59 -7.19
CA PHE A 237 -1.51 11.08 -6.49
C PHE A 237 -1.78 9.81 -5.68
N PHE A 238 -2.95 9.70 -5.03
CA PHE A 238 -3.32 8.46 -4.34
C PHE A 238 -3.56 7.31 -5.30
N GLN A 239 -4.12 7.57 -6.48
CA GLN A 239 -4.24 6.57 -7.55
C GLN A 239 -2.85 6.09 -8.01
N LEU A 240 -1.94 7.01 -8.31
CA LEU A 240 -0.56 6.66 -8.71
C LEU A 240 0.18 5.92 -7.60
N LEU A 241 -0.01 6.33 -6.35
CA LEU A 241 0.55 5.65 -5.19
C LEU A 241 0.02 4.22 -5.10
N TYR A 242 -1.29 4.03 -5.15
CA TYR A 242 -1.92 2.71 -5.10
C TYR A 242 -1.45 1.79 -6.24
N LEU A 243 -1.34 2.33 -7.46
CA LEU A 243 -0.79 1.62 -8.61
C LEU A 243 0.68 1.21 -8.40
N ASP A 244 1.53 2.10 -7.88
CA ASP A 244 2.93 1.79 -7.55
C ASP A 244 3.03 0.61 -6.55
N LEU A 245 2.20 0.62 -5.51
CA LEU A 245 2.16 -0.44 -4.51
C LEU A 245 1.67 -1.77 -5.10
N LEU A 246 0.72 -1.72 -6.03
CA LEU A 246 0.20 -2.88 -6.75
C LEU A 246 1.27 -3.46 -7.69
N VAL A 247 2.00 -2.63 -8.43
CA VAL A 247 3.12 -3.08 -9.28
C VAL A 247 4.23 -3.71 -8.42
N MET A 248 4.57 -3.09 -7.28
CA MET A 248 5.51 -3.67 -6.33
C MET A 248 5.08 -5.07 -5.88
N LYS A 249 3.78 -5.27 -5.59
CA LYS A 249 3.23 -6.57 -5.21
C LYS A 249 3.41 -7.62 -6.32
N ILE A 250 3.12 -7.25 -7.57
CA ILE A 250 3.31 -8.15 -8.72
C ILE A 250 4.78 -8.57 -8.82
N GLU A 251 5.69 -7.61 -8.73
CA GLU A 251 7.14 -7.88 -8.83
C GLU A 251 7.64 -8.79 -7.71
N LEU A 252 7.19 -8.57 -6.48
CA LEU A 252 7.51 -9.42 -5.34
C LEU A 252 7.01 -10.86 -5.54
N HIS A 253 5.80 -11.03 -6.08
CA HIS A 253 5.27 -12.34 -6.40
C HIS A 253 6.09 -13.02 -7.51
N ARG A 254 6.46 -12.27 -8.57
CA ARG A 254 7.27 -12.79 -9.68
C ARG A 254 8.63 -13.28 -9.20
N ASP A 255 9.32 -12.51 -8.35
CA ASP A 255 10.59 -12.90 -7.72
C ASP A 255 10.43 -14.19 -6.89
N LYS A 256 9.38 -14.25 -6.06
CA LYS A 256 9.07 -15.44 -5.25
C LYS A 256 8.85 -16.68 -6.11
N MET A 257 8.07 -16.56 -7.19
CA MET A 257 7.80 -17.69 -8.09
C MET A 257 9.05 -18.13 -8.86
N GLY A 258 9.92 -17.20 -9.26
CA GLY A 258 11.21 -17.51 -9.86
C GLY A 258 12.09 -18.36 -8.92
N LYS A 259 12.20 -17.95 -7.65
CA LYS A 259 12.97 -18.68 -6.62
C LYS A 259 12.41 -20.09 -6.38
N LEU A 260 11.08 -20.23 -6.32
CA LEU A 260 10.44 -21.55 -6.14
C LEU A 260 10.71 -22.49 -7.32
N ARG A 261 10.68 -21.98 -8.55
CA ARG A 261 11.00 -22.78 -9.75
C ARG A 261 12.44 -23.26 -9.72
N SER A 262 13.40 -22.36 -9.50
CA SER A 262 14.82 -22.72 -9.42
C SER A 262 15.11 -23.74 -8.31
N ALA A 263 14.43 -23.65 -7.15
CA ALA A 263 14.57 -24.61 -6.07
C ALA A 263 14.01 -26.00 -6.44
N ASN A 264 12.87 -26.04 -7.13
CA ASN A 264 12.29 -27.30 -7.62
C ASN A 264 13.18 -27.96 -8.67
N ASP A 265 13.74 -27.19 -9.60
CA ASP A 265 14.66 -27.69 -10.63
C ASP A 265 15.93 -28.27 -10.01
N SER A 266 16.52 -27.56 -9.04
CA SER A 266 17.70 -28.03 -8.29
C SER A 266 17.41 -29.34 -7.54
N THR A 267 16.22 -29.46 -6.94
CA THR A 267 15.78 -30.67 -6.24
C THR A 267 15.54 -31.83 -7.20
N ALA A 268 14.96 -31.55 -8.38
CA ALA A 268 14.75 -32.56 -9.42
C ALA A 268 16.08 -33.06 -9.99
N GLU A 269 17.06 -32.18 -10.20
CA GLU A 269 18.40 -32.54 -10.64
C GLU A 269 19.14 -33.36 -9.59
N ALA A 270 19.08 -32.98 -8.31
CA ALA A 270 19.65 -33.76 -7.22
C ALA A 270 19.07 -35.18 -7.16
N ARG A 271 17.74 -35.32 -7.28
CA ARG A 271 17.07 -36.63 -7.34
C ARG A 271 17.50 -37.47 -8.53
N ARG A 272 17.70 -36.85 -9.70
CA ARG A 272 18.22 -37.56 -10.90
C ARG A 272 19.64 -38.08 -10.68
N LYS A 273 20.53 -37.27 -10.10
CA LYS A 273 21.90 -37.67 -9.78
C LYS A 273 21.93 -38.84 -8.79
N THR A 274 21.15 -38.77 -7.70
CA THR A 274 21.06 -39.87 -6.73
C THR A 274 20.55 -41.16 -7.36
N ARG A 275 19.56 -41.10 -8.26
CA ARG A 275 19.04 -42.27 -8.96
C ARG A 275 20.09 -42.89 -9.90
N SER A 276 20.85 -42.08 -10.64
CA SER A 276 21.91 -42.59 -11.51
C SER A 276 23.05 -43.27 -10.75
N THR A 277 23.39 -42.81 -9.54
CA THR A 277 24.40 -43.45 -8.70
C THR A 277 23.92 -44.79 -8.15
N SER A 278 22.66 -44.89 -7.74
CA SER A 278 22.06 -46.15 -7.25
C SER A 278 22.06 -47.24 -8.33
N THR A 279 21.64 -46.92 -9.56
CA THR A 279 21.61 -47.89 -10.66
C THR A 279 23.01 -48.39 -11.06
N ARG A 280 24.05 -47.55 -10.90
CA ARG A 280 25.43 -47.97 -11.16
C ARG A 280 25.96 -48.94 -10.11
N GLN A 281 25.62 -48.73 -8.83
CA GLN A 281 26.01 -49.65 -7.76
C GLN A 281 25.35 -51.02 -7.90
N GLU A 282 24.07 -51.08 -8.32
CA GLU A 282 23.41 -52.36 -8.59
C GLU A 282 24.08 -53.15 -9.73
N GLY A 283 24.50 -52.47 -10.81
CA GLY A 283 25.20 -53.11 -11.93
C GLY A 283 26.61 -53.61 -11.58
N GLU A 284 27.33 -52.94 -10.68
CA GLU A 284 28.66 -53.39 -10.23
C GLU A 284 28.57 -54.64 -9.33
N VAL A 285 27.54 -54.75 -8.47
CA VAL A 285 27.33 -55.94 -7.61
C VAL A 285 27.00 -57.17 -8.45
N GLU A 286 26.16 -57.08 -9.49
CA GLU A 286 25.87 -58.23 -10.36
C GLU A 286 27.07 -58.71 -11.18
N SER A 287 28.08 -57.86 -11.41
CA SER A 287 29.28 -58.24 -12.17
C SER A 287 30.36 -58.94 -11.33
N GLY A 288 30.30 -58.85 -10.01
CA GLY A 288 31.31 -59.40 -9.10
C GLY A 288 31.16 -60.88 -8.74
N ASP A 289 30.01 -61.49 -9.04
CA ASP A 289 29.66 -62.88 -8.68
C ASP A 289 29.74 -63.87 -9.88
N LYS A 290 30.47 -63.51 -10.95
CA LYS A 290 30.76 -64.39 -12.10
C LYS A 290 32.26 -64.64 -12.22
#